data_AF-A0A5C7V0W9-F1
#
_entry.id   AF-A0A5C7V0W9-F1
#
_cell.length_a   1.000
_cell.length_b   1.000
_cell.length_c   1.000
_cell.angle_alpha   90.00
_cell.angle_beta   90.00
_cell.angle_gamma   90.00
#
_symmetry.space_group_name_H-M   'P 1'
#
loop_
_entity.id
_entity.type
_entity.pdbx_description
1 polymer ?
#
loop_
_entity_poly.entity_id
_entity_poly.type
_entity_poly.pdbx_seq_one_letter_code
_entity_poly.pdbx_strand_id
1 'polypeptide(L)'
;GQRCDEWQLVPTIDRLIQNKKLSTEKYYKFRNKHLENFKFSVRGRRGENPPPINDENDWWALGQHHGLATPLLDWTKSPFVAAFFAFIEVDDPQTENRAIFALHQSVAEWAHEKCTKENVWRLNQRIEYKKKGRPIGLLNVINHNAEPELIFIRPFSDENQRLINQGGLFTRSMTNESIESWVSNHHPSDDNGMTLIKFLIPDKEREKCLRSLNRMNINPLSLFPDVSGASEYCNLHSEIENY
;
A
#
# COMPACT_ATOMS: atom_id res chain seq x y z
N GLY A 1 -9.21 -6.12 1.92
CA GLY A 1 -9.73 -6.59 3.21
C GLY A 1 -8.71 -7.50 3.84
N GLN A 2 -8.91 -7.84 5.11
CA GLN A 2 -8.02 -8.70 5.90
C GLN A 2 -8.84 -9.79 6.58
N ARG A 3 -8.24 -10.98 6.72
CA ARG A 3 -8.87 -12.14 7.35
C ARG A 3 -9.02 -12.01 8.86
N CYS A 4 -8.04 -11.39 9.49
CA CYS A 4 -8.01 -11.17 10.92
C CYS A 4 -8.16 -9.68 11.18
N ASP A 5 -9.07 -9.31 12.08
CA ASP A 5 -9.30 -7.92 12.37
C ASP A 5 -8.21 -7.32 13.28
N GLU A 6 -7.41 -8.11 13.98
CA GLU A 6 -6.27 -7.61 14.77
C GLU A 6 -5.06 -7.17 13.93
N TRP A 7 -5.02 -7.53 12.65
CA TRP A 7 -3.90 -7.16 11.79
C TRP A 7 -3.87 -5.66 11.51
N GLN A 8 -2.68 -5.07 11.64
CA GLN A 8 -2.45 -3.66 11.35
C GLN A 8 -2.13 -3.43 9.87
N LEU A 9 -2.44 -2.23 9.38
CA LEU A 9 -2.08 -1.70 8.06
C LEU A 9 -0.59 -1.33 8.02
N VAL A 10 0.24 -2.37 8.04
CA VAL A 10 1.70 -2.28 7.98
C VAL A 10 2.19 -2.90 6.66
N PRO A 11 2.94 -2.15 5.82
CA PRO A 11 3.54 -2.67 4.59
C PRO A 11 4.44 -3.88 4.81
N THR A 12 4.59 -4.73 3.79
CA THR A 12 5.38 -5.96 3.90
C THR A 12 6.86 -5.69 4.16
N ILE A 13 7.42 -4.61 3.61
CA ILE A 13 8.81 -4.21 3.88
C ILE A 13 9.06 -3.84 5.34
N ASP A 14 8.07 -3.25 6.00
CA ASP A 14 8.18 -2.83 7.40
C ASP A 14 8.12 -4.04 8.32
N ARG A 15 7.28 -5.03 7.98
CA ARG A 15 7.23 -6.33 8.66
C ARG A 15 8.58 -7.06 8.63
N LEU A 16 9.36 -6.94 7.54
CA LEU A 16 10.70 -7.54 7.47
C LEU A 16 11.70 -6.95 8.48
N ILE A 17 11.48 -5.72 8.94
CA ILE A 17 12.41 -4.99 9.81
C ILE A 17 11.79 -4.59 11.15
N GLN A 18 10.56 -4.99 11.44
CA GLN A 18 9.78 -4.58 12.60
C GLN A 18 10.48 -4.87 13.95
N ASN A 19 11.29 -5.93 14.01
CA ASN A 19 12.09 -6.27 15.20
C ASN A 19 13.33 -5.39 15.41
N LYS A 20 13.63 -4.48 14.47
CA LYS A 20 14.78 -3.59 14.51
C LYS A 20 14.28 -2.18 14.81
N LYS A 21 14.57 -1.65 16.00
CA LYS A 21 14.40 -0.22 16.32
C LYS A 21 15.37 0.60 15.48
N LEU A 22 15.03 0.86 14.22
CA LEU A 22 15.85 1.63 13.28
C LEU A 22 15.54 3.12 13.43
N SER A 23 16.57 3.95 13.31
CA SER A 23 16.38 5.38 13.08
C SER A 23 15.82 5.61 11.67
N THR A 24 15.14 6.74 11.46
CA THR A 24 14.57 7.15 10.16
C THR A 24 15.60 7.10 9.04
N GLU A 25 16.85 7.50 9.31
CA GLU A 25 17.94 7.46 8.32
C GLU A 25 18.30 6.01 7.93
N LYS A 26 18.40 5.10 8.90
CA LYS A 26 18.70 3.69 8.63
C LYS A 26 17.55 3.02 7.87
N TYR A 27 16.32 3.36 8.21
CA TYR A 27 15.11 2.90 7.52
C TYR A 27 15.11 3.33 6.05
N TYR A 28 15.36 4.61 5.78
CA TYR A 28 15.46 5.15 4.41
C TYR A 28 16.59 4.47 3.61
N LYS A 29 17.79 4.34 4.19
CA LYS A 29 18.92 3.64 3.57
C LYS A 29 18.60 2.18 3.26
N PHE A 30 17.90 1.50 4.16
CA PHE A 30 17.46 0.11 3.95
C PHE A 30 16.53 0.00 2.74
N ARG A 31 15.49 0.84 2.66
CA ARG A 31 14.53 0.83 1.54
C ARG A 31 15.19 1.08 0.19
N ASN A 32 16.04 2.09 0.12
CA ASN A 32 16.78 2.40 -1.11
C ASN A 32 17.67 1.22 -1.51
N LYS A 33 18.40 0.63 -0.55
CA LYS A 33 19.26 -0.52 -0.84
C LYS A 33 18.44 -1.75 -1.26
N HIS A 34 17.28 -1.96 -0.65
CA HIS A 34 16.38 -3.06 -0.99
C HIS A 34 15.85 -2.93 -2.43
N LEU A 35 15.38 -1.75 -2.81
CA LEU A 35 14.93 -1.47 -4.16
C LEU A 35 16.04 -1.59 -5.19
N GLU A 36 17.21 -1.01 -4.91
CA GLU A 36 18.35 -1.10 -5.82
C GLU A 36 18.76 -2.56 -6.03
N ASN A 37 18.85 -3.36 -4.96
CA ASN A 37 19.12 -4.78 -5.08
C ASN A 37 18.09 -5.48 -5.97
N PHE A 38 16.79 -5.16 -5.82
CA PHE A 38 15.75 -5.69 -6.70
C PHE A 38 15.95 -5.26 -8.18
N LYS A 39 16.18 -3.97 -8.45
CA LYS A 39 16.46 -3.45 -9.79
C LYS A 39 17.66 -4.12 -10.45
N PHE A 40 18.72 -4.41 -9.69
CA PHE A 40 19.88 -5.16 -10.20
C PHE A 40 19.51 -6.63 -10.46
N SER A 41 18.82 -7.28 -9.53
CA SER A 41 18.45 -8.69 -9.63
C SER A 41 17.42 -8.97 -10.72
N VAL A 42 16.58 -8.03 -11.11
CA VAL A 42 15.55 -8.24 -12.14
C VAL A 42 16.07 -8.01 -13.57
N ARG A 43 17.30 -7.50 -13.74
CA ARG A 43 17.91 -7.29 -15.07
C ARG A 43 17.95 -8.60 -15.85
N GLY A 44 17.48 -8.56 -17.10
CA GLY A 44 17.38 -9.72 -17.98
C GLY A 44 16.27 -10.72 -17.63
N ARG A 45 15.40 -10.40 -16.65
CA ARG A 45 14.32 -11.30 -16.18
C ARG A 45 12.90 -10.77 -16.44
N ARG A 46 12.76 -9.60 -17.08
CA ARG A 46 11.47 -8.97 -17.41
C ARG A 46 10.87 -9.40 -18.75
N GLY A 47 11.47 -10.41 -19.40
CA GLY A 47 11.07 -10.85 -20.75
C GLY A 47 11.76 -10.07 -21.88
N GLU A 48 11.27 -10.26 -23.09
CA GLU A 48 11.78 -9.63 -24.31
C GLU A 48 11.28 -8.19 -24.43
N ASN A 49 12.18 -7.24 -24.68
CA ASN A 49 11.88 -5.79 -24.86
C ASN A 49 10.93 -5.20 -23.81
N PRO A 50 11.25 -5.31 -22.51
CA PRO A 50 10.37 -4.79 -21.46
C PRO A 50 10.28 -3.26 -21.55
N PRO A 51 9.10 -2.66 -21.28
CA PRO A 51 8.94 -1.22 -21.27
C PRO A 51 9.88 -0.57 -20.23
N PRO A 52 10.46 0.61 -20.54
CA PRO A 52 11.31 1.31 -19.59
C PRO A 52 10.49 1.74 -18.37
N ILE A 53 11.02 1.46 -17.17
CA ILE A 53 10.44 1.93 -15.91
C ILE A 53 11.32 3.05 -15.37
N ASN A 54 10.78 4.26 -15.38
CA ASN A 54 11.47 5.48 -14.94
C ASN A 54 11.05 5.91 -13.53
N ASP A 55 9.82 5.58 -13.11
CA ASP A 55 9.31 5.95 -11.79
C ASP A 55 9.69 4.91 -10.72
N GLU A 56 10.06 5.37 -9.53
CA GLU A 56 10.40 4.49 -8.41
C GLU A 56 9.21 3.64 -7.96
N ASN A 57 8.01 4.21 -7.97
CA ASN A 57 6.80 3.53 -7.52
C ASN A 57 6.35 2.44 -8.51
N ASP A 58 6.63 2.60 -9.80
CA ASP A 58 6.42 1.54 -10.78
C ASP A 58 7.38 0.36 -10.52
N TRP A 59 8.64 0.63 -10.11
CA TRP A 59 9.55 -0.44 -9.67
C TRP A 59 9.05 -1.15 -8.42
N TRP A 60 8.50 -0.41 -7.45
CA TRP A 60 7.88 -1.02 -6.28
C TRP A 60 6.65 -1.86 -6.65
N ALA A 61 5.78 -1.35 -7.51
CA ALA A 61 4.58 -2.06 -7.96
C ALA A 61 4.95 -3.37 -8.71
N LEU A 62 5.97 -3.33 -9.56
CA LEU A 62 6.50 -4.52 -10.23
C LEU A 62 7.04 -5.54 -9.21
N GLY A 63 7.81 -5.07 -8.23
CA GLY A 63 8.31 -5.92 -7.16
C GLY A 63 7.18 -6.61 -6.38
N GLN A 64 6.16 -5.86 -5.98
CA GLN A 64 5.03 -6.39 -5.23
C GLN A 64 4.26 -7.47 -6.00
N HIS A 65 4.07 -7.28 -7.31
CA HIS A 65 3.43 -8.28 -8.17
C HIS A 65 4.16 -9.64 -8.13
N HIS A 66 5.49 -9.61 -7.95
CA HIS A 66 6.33 -10.81 -7.85
C HIS A 66 6.73 -11.18 -6.40
N GLY A 67 6.04 -10.64 -5.39
CA GLY A 67 6.24 -11.01 -3.99
C GLY A 67 7.43 -10.35 -3.29
N LEU A 68 8.00 -9.27 -3.85
CA LEU A 68 8.96 -8.42 -3.12
C LEU A 68 8.25 -7.80 -1.91
N ALA A 69 8.96 -7.70 -0.79
CA ALA A 69 8.47 -6.91 0.33
C ALA A 69 8.60 -5.41 -0.01
N THR A 70 7.48 -4.70 -0.06
CA THR A 70 7.40 -3.32 -0.56
C THR A 70 6.84 -2.38 0.51
N PRO A 71 7.07 -1.07 0.37
CA PRO A 71 6.45 -0.05 1.21
C PRO A 71 5.02 0.28 0.79
N LEU A 72 4.45 -0.53 -0.09
CA LEU A 72 3.12 -0.34 -0.65
C LEU A 72 2.10 -1.16 0.14
N LEU A 73 0.90 -0.62 0.25
CA LEU A 73 -0.28 -1.33 0.73
C LEU A 73 -1.34 -1.33 -0.37
N ASP A 74 -1.96 -2.48 -0.59
CA ASP A 74 -3.02 -2.69 -1.57
C ASP A 74 -4.33 -2.05 -1.11
N TRP A 75 -4.93 -1.26 -2.01
CA TRP A 75 -6.27 -0.73 -1.88
C TRP A 75 -7.07 -1.01 -3.14
N THR A 76 -8.38 -0.96 -3.01
CA THR A 76 -9.31 -1.01 -4.14
C THR A 76 -10.40 0.04 -3.94
N LYS A 77 -10.89 0.61 -5.03
CA LYS A 77 -12.06 1.51 -4.98
C LYS A 77 -13.37 0.77 -4.73
N SER A 78 -13.40 -0.56 -4.85
CA SER A 78 -14.60 -1.36 -4.66
C SER A 78 -14.62 -2.01 -3.29
N PRO A 79 -15.60 -1.67 -2.41
CA PRO A 79 -15.73 -2.35 -1.11
C PRO A 79 -16.02 -3.85 -1.28
N PHE A 80 -16.63 -4.26 -2.40
CA PHE A 80 -16.91 -5.66 -2.70
C PHE A 80 -15.66 -6.44 -3.10
N VAL A 81 -14.73 -5.83 -3.85
CA VAL A 81 -13.41 -6.43 -4.11
C VAL A 81 -12.60 -6.50 -2.80
N ALA A 82 -12.69 -5.49 -1.94
CA ALA A 82 -12.04 -5.53 -0.63
C ALA A 82 -12.60 -6.65 0.26
N ALA A 83 -13.91 -6.91 0.18
CA ALA A 83 -14.59 -8.02 0.84
C ALA A 83 -14.14 -9.37 0.25
N PHE A 84 -14.06 -9.50 -1.08
CA PHE A 84 -13.54 -10.70 -1.74
C PHE A 84 -12.18 -11.10 -1.16
N PHE A 85 -11.21 -10.18 -1.10
CA PHE A 85 -9.90 -10.46 -0.52
C PHE A 85 -9.92 -10.73 0.98
N ALA A 86 -10.92 -10.19 1.70
CA ALA A 86 -11.09 -10.55 3.10
C ALA A 86 -11.51 -12.02 3.22
N PHE A 87 -12.38 -12.53 2.34
CA PHE A 87 -13.06 -13.82 2.50
C PHE A 87 -12.53 -14.98 1.65
N ILE A 88 -11.73 -14.72 0.61
CA ILE A 88 -11.35 -15.72 -0.40
C ILE A 88 -10.62 -16.93 0.17
N GLU A 89 -9.63 -16.72 1.03
CA GLU A 89 -8.83 -17.78 1.63
C GLU A 89 -9.56 -18.46 2.80
N VAL A 90 -9.40 -19.78 2.90
CA VAL A 90 -9.80 -20.60 4.05
C VAL A 90 -8.68 -20.60 5.09
N ASP A 91 -9.03 -20.34 6.34
CA ASP A 91 -8.09 -20.35 7.45
C ASP A 91 -8.78 -20.73 8.76
N ASP A 92 -7.99 -21.23 9.72
CA ASP A 92 -8.45 -21.33 11.10
C ASP A 92 -8.76 -19.91 11.59
N PRO A 93 -10.01 -19.61 11.97
CA PRO A 93 -10.39 -18.26 12.37
C PRO A 93 -9.53 -17.79 13.54
N GLN A 94 -8.67 -16.80 13.28
CA GLN A 94 -7.86 -16.19 14.33
C GLN A 94 -8.72 -15.32 15.26
N THR A 95 -9.81 -14.78 14.70
CA THR A 95 -10.76 -13.88 15.35
C THR A 95 -12.16 -14.18 14.83
N GLU A 96 -13.19 -13.63 15.46
CA GLU A 96 -14.58 -13.82 15.03
C GLU A 96 -14.95 -12.99 13.78
N ASN A 97 -14.09 -12.04 13.39
CA ASN A 97 -14.40 -11.05 12.37
C ASN A 97 -13.29 -10.94 11.32
N ARG A 98 -13.70 -10.75 10.07
CA ARG A 98 -12.86 -10.22 9.00
C ARG A 98 -12.96 -8.70 8.98
N ALA A 99 -11.90 -8.04 8.53
CA ALA A 99 -11.83 -6.58 8.49
C ALA A 99 -11.79 -6.01 7.07
N ILE A 100 -12.58 -4.97 6.83
CA ILE A 100 -12.44 -4.11 5.65
C ILE A 100 -12.07 -2.71 6.11
N PHE A 101 -10.96 -2.21 5.62
CA PHE A 101 -10.53 -0.83 5.89
C PHE A 101 -10.96 0.07 4.73
N ALA A 102 -11.41 1.27 5.05
CA ALA A 102 -11.68 2.33 4.11
C ALA A 102 -10.93 3.60 4.53
N LEU A 103 -10.03 4.05 3.67
CA LEU A 103 -9.23 5.26 3.88
C LEU A 103 -9.73 6.35 2.94
N HIS A 104 -10.07 7.52 3.49
CA HIS A 104 -10.53 8.65 2.69
C HIS A 104 -9.37 9.26 1.88
N GLN A 105 -9.64 9.78 0.67
CA GLN A 105 -8.57 10.29 -0.20
C GLN A 105 -7.95 11.60 0.33
N SER A 106 -8.73 12.42 1.06
CA SER A 106 -8.25 13.68 1.64
C SER A 106 -7.05 13.51 2.58
N VAL A 107 -6.84 12.29 3.09
CA VAL A 107 -5.72 11.97 3.96
C VAL A 107 -4.37 12.15 3.28
N ALA A 108 -4.27 11.73 2.02
CA ALA A 108 -3.05 11.93 1.25
C ALA A 108 -2.87 13.40 0.82
N GLU A 109 -3.97 14.11 0.55
CA GLU A 109 -3.94 15.54 0.25
C GLU A 109 -3.40 16.34 1.45
N TRP A 110 -3.85 15.98 2.65
CA TRP A 110 -3.35 16.54 3.90
C TRP A 110 -1.85 16.25 4.10
N ALA A 111 -1.42 15.00 3.91
CA ALA A 111 0.00 14.62 4.01
C ALA A 111 0.86 15.43 3.03
N HIS A 112 0.35 15.63 1.81
CA HIS A 112 1.00 16.42 0.78
C HIS A 112 1.08 17.91 1.15
N GLU A 113 0.00 18.49 1.69
CA GLU A 113 -0.03 19.89 2.13
C GLU A 113 0.95 20.15 3.28
N LYS A 114 0.99 19.28 4.29
CA LYS A 114 1.96 19.33 5.41
C LYS A 114 3.39 19.33 4.88
N CYS A 115 3.70 18.39 3.98
CA CYS A 115 5.01 18.27 3.37
C CYS A 115 5.39 19.50 2.53
N THR A 116 4.44 20.06 1.78
CA THR A 116 4.66 21.26 0.96
C THR A 116 5.01 22.46 1.85
N LYS A 117 4.27 22.67 2.94
CA LYS A 117 4.56 23.74 3.91
C LYS A 117 5.95 23.59 4.53
N GLU A 118 6.33 22.36 4.88
CA GLU A 118 7.66 22.08 5.43
C GLU A 118 8.77 22.36 4.41
N ASN A 119 8.62 21.92 3.16
CA ASN A 119 9.59 22.19 2.10
C ASN A 119 9.77 23.68 1.82
N VAL A 120 8.67 24.45 1.79
CA VAL A 120 8.71 25.91 1.66
C VAL A 120 9.44 26.54 2.83
N TRP A 121 9.16 26.11 4.06
CA TRP A 121 9.85 26.59 5.26
C TRP A 121 11.36 26.30 5.20
N ARG A 122 11.77 25.07 4.84
CA ARG A 122 13.18 24.68 4.68
C ARG A 122 13.88 25.52 3.61
N LEU A 123 13.22 25.78 2.48
CA LEU A 123 13.75 26.62 1.41
C LEU A 123 13.97 28.07 1.88
N ASN A 124 12.98 28.66 2.55
CA ASN A 124 13.08 30.02 3.08
C ASN A 124 14.22 30.16 4.09
N GLN A 125 14.38 29.18 5.00
CA GLN A 125 15.52 29.15 5.91
C GLN A 125 16.86 29.14 5.16
N ARG A 126 17.02 28.30 4.13
CA ARG A 126 18.28 28.27 3.34
C ARG A 126 18.60 29.61 2.72
N ILE A 127 17.59 30.28 2.15
CA ILE A 127 17.74 31.60 1.55
C ILE A 127 18.19 32.61 2.61
N GLU A 128 17.60 32.59 3.81
CA GLU A 128 18.01 33.46 4.91
C GLU A 128 19.45 33.19 5.39
N TYR A 129 19.82 31.93 5.62
CA TYR A 129 21.16 31.57 6.08
C TYR A 129 22.24 31.99 5.07
N LYS A 130 21.98 31.80 3.77
CA LYS A 130 22.85 32.29 2.69
C LYS A 130 22.98 33.81 2.71
N LYS A 131 21.87 34.56 2.84
CA LYS A 131 21.89 36.02 2.93
C LYS A 131 22.69 36.53 4.15
N LYS A 132 22.64 35.81 5.27
CA LYS A 132 23.32 36.17 6.53
C LYS A 132 24.77 35.66 6.61
N GLY A 133 25.32 35.03 5.55
CA GLY A 133 26.70 34.54 5.51
C GLY A 133 27.00 33.42 6.52
N ARG A 134 25.97 32.74 7.06
CA ARG A 134 26.16 31.68 8.06
C ARG A 134 26.42 30.34 7.37
N PRO A 135 27.31 29.48 7.91
CA PRO A 135 27.52 28.14 7.38
C PRO A 135 26.23 27.32 7.50
N ILE A 136 25.82 26.70 6.39
CA ILE A 136 24.51 26.03 6.24
C ILE A 136 24.45 24.66 6.96
N GLY A 137 25.56 24.18 7.54
CA GLY A 137 25.58 23.00 8.42
C GLY A 137 24.83 21.78 7.86
N LEU A 138 23.98 21.16 8.69
CA LEU A 138 23.14 19.99 8.34
C LEU A 138 22.17 20.24 7.17
N LEU A 139 21.78 21.50 6.90
CA LEU A 139 20.85 21.86 5.83
C LEU A 139 21.46 21.69 4.42
N ASN A 140 22.79 21.64 4.29
CA ASN A 140 23.46 21.35 3.01
C ASN A 140 23.46 19.83 2.70
N VAL A 141 23.41 18.98 3.73
CA VAL A 141 23.48 17.51 3.59
C VAL A 141 22.12 16.94 3.20
N ILE A 142 21.03 17.53 3.69
CA ILE A 142 19.66 17.15 3.32
C ILE A 142 19.31 17.85 2.00
N ASN A 143 19.98 17.53 0.90
CA ASN A 143 19.76 18.23 -0.37
C ASN A 143 18.45 17.83 -1.07
N HIS A 144 17.64 17.00 -0.43
CA HIS A 144 16.37 16.49 -0.93
C HIS A 144 15.20 17.23 -0.26
N ASN A 145 14.18 17.55 -1.07
CA ASN A 145 12.87 17.91 -0.56
C ASN A 145 12.34 16.76 0.30
N ALA A 146 11.64 17.07 1.39
CA ALA A 146 10.83 16.10 2.09
C ALA A 146 9.82 15.49 1.10
N GLU A 147 9.62 14.18 1.18
CA GLU A 147 8.50 13.50 0.52
C GLU A 147 7.31 13.44 1.48
N PRO A 148 6.07 13.44 0.98
CA PRO A 148 4.91 13.27 1.84
C PRO A 148 4.98 11.93 2.58
N GLU A 149 4.52 11.93 3.84
CA GLU A 149 4.56 10.75 4.71
C GLU A 149 3.66 9.62 4.19
N LEU A 150 2.57 9.96 3.50
CA LEU A 150 1.63 9.02 2.89
C LEU A 150 1.19 9.57 1.52
N ILE A 151 1.27 8.73 0.48
CA ILE A 151 0.78 9.06 -0.86
C ILE A 151 -0.05 7.93 -1.45
N PHE A 152 -1.05 8.27 -2.26
CA PHE A 152 -1.69 7.31 -3.16
C PHE A 152 -0.90 7.21 -4.47
N ILE A 153 -0.70 5.97 -4.93
CA ILE A 153 0.00 5.64 -6.16
C ILE A 153 -0.96 4.87 -7.05
N ARG A 154 -1.02 5.31 -8.32
CA ARG A 154 -1.64 4.56 -9.40
C ARG A 154 -0.53 4.32 -10.43
N PRO A 155 0.15 3.17 -10.38
CA PRO A 155 1.24 2.92 -11.31
C PRO A 155 0.68 2.90 -12.72
N PHE A 156 1.46 3.43 -13.67
CA PHE A 156 1.08 3.48 -15.08
C PHE A 156 1.54 2.24 -15.85
N SER A 157 2.17 1.29 -15.17
CA SER A 157 2.69 0.07 -15.79
C SER A 157 1.57 -0.84 -16.30
N ASP A 158 1.65 -1.20 -17.58
CA ASP A 158 0.80 -2.21 -18.22
C ASP A 158 1.08 -3.64 -17.72
N GLU A 159 2.16 -3.84 -16.96
CA GLU A 159 2.62 -5.16 -16.50
C GLU A 159 1.75 -5.76 -15.38
N ASN A 160 0.73 -5.04 -14.89
CA ASN A 160 -0.13 -5.51 -13.80
C ASN A 160 -1.62 -5.47 -14.14
N GLN A 161 -2.05 -6.35 -15.04
CA GLN A 161 -3.47 -6.52 -15.40
C GLN A 161 -4.36 -6.82 -14.18
N ARG A 162 -3.84 -7.52 -13.17
CA ARG A 162 -4.55 -7.78 -11.90
C ARG A 162 -4.97 -6.48 -11.22
N LEU A 163 -4.09 -5.48 -11.19
CA LEU A 163 -4.40 -4.17 -10.61
C LEU A 163 -5.59 -3.50 -11.30
N ILE A 164 -5.67 -3.60 -12.63
CA ILE A 164 -6.77 -3.04 -13.42
C ILE A 164 -8.08 -3.74 -13.08
N ASN A 165 -8.11 -5.08 -13.14
CA ASN A 165 -9.31 -5.87 -12.89
C ASN A 165 -9.86 -5.67 -11.47
N GLN A 166 -8.97 -5.44 -10.50
CA GLN A 166 -9.33 -5.23 -9.10
C GLN A 166 -9.74 -3.78 -8.79
N GLY A 167 -9.65 -2.87 -9.76
CA GLY A 167 -9.80 -1.42 -9.51
C GLY A 167 -8.80 -0.93 -8.46
N GLY A 168 -7.60 -1.49 -8.49
CA GLY A 168 -6.59 -1.39 -7.47
C GLY A 168 -5.80 -0.10 -7.53
N LEU A 169 -5.28 0.29 -6.38
CA LEU A 169 -4.32 1.38 -6.20
C LEU A 169 -3.47 1.06 -4.97
N PHE A 170 -2.39 1.79 -4.79
CA PHE A 170 -1.50 1.60 -3.64
C PHE A 170 -1.47 2.85 -2.76
N THR A 171 -1.20 2.65 -1.48
CA THR A 171 -0.60 3.71 -0.65
C THR A 171 0.85 3.38 -0.38
N ARG A 172 1.72 4.38 -0.43
CA ARG A 172 3.11 4.28 0.06
C ARG A 172 3.23 5.12 1.32
N SER A 173 3.62 4.48 2.41
CA SER A 173 4.05 5.17 3.62
C SER A 173 5.57 5.40 3.57
N MET A 174 6.04 6.54 4.08
CA MET A 174 7.46 6.84 4.31
C MET A 174 7.84 6.74 5.79
N THR A 175 6.86 6.50 6.66
CA THR A 175 7.05 6.37 8.11
C THR A 175 7.22 4.90 8.50
N ASN A 176 7.74 4.66 9.70
CA ASN A 176 7.89 3.32 10.29
C ASN A 176 6.74 2.97 11.25
N GLU A 177 5.60 3.63 11.08
CA GLU A 177 4.38 3.38 11.87
C GLU A 177 3.27 2.84 10.95
N SER A 178 2.28 2.20 11.53
CA SER A 178 1.12 1.72 10.78
C SER A 178 0.27 2.89 10.27
N ILE A 179 -0.52 2.69 9.22
CA ILE A 179 -1.41 3.76 8.72
C ILE A 179 -2.39 4.20 9.81
N GLU A 180 -2.90 3.29 10.63
CA GLU A 180 -3.78 3.62 11.75
C GLU A 180 -3.10 4.54 12.77
N SER A 181 -1.86 4.22 13.14
CA SER A 181 -1.07 5.03 14.07
C SER A 181 -0.80 6.41 13.49
N TRP A 182 -0.38 6.46 12.23
CA TRP A 182 -0.13 7.72 11.53
C TRP A 182 -1.39 8.56 11.45
N VAL A 183 -2.55 7.99 11.08
CA VAL A 183 -3.83 8.71 11.02
C VAL A 183 -4.20 9.23 12.41
N SER A 184 -4.10 8.41 13.45
CA SER A 184 -4.44 8.81 14.83
C SER A 184 -3.55 9.95 15.34
N ASN A 185 -2.27 9.98 14.97
CA ASN A 185 -1.31 10.99 15.42
C ASN A 185 -1.44 12.32 14.66
N HIS A 186 -2.08 12.29 13.48
CA HIS A 186 -2.08 13.39 12.53
C HIS A 186 -3.47 13.93 12.20
N HIS A 187 -4.52 13.29 12.70
CA HIS A 187 -5.89 13.76 12.54
C HIS A 187 -6.06 15.17 13.13
N PRO A 188 -6.53 16.15 12.34
CA PRO A 188 -6.90 17.46 12.88
C PRO A 188 -8.01 17.30 13.92
N SER A 189 -7.91 18.02 15.04
CA SER A 189 -8.89 17.97 16.12
C SER A 189 -10.28 18.48 15.72
N ASP A 190 -10.34 19.27 14.65
CA ASP A 190 -11.55 19.99 14.20
C ASP A 190 -12.23 19.38 12.97
N ASP A 191 -11.73 18.24 12.46
CA ASP A 191 -12.33 17.57 11.31
C ASP A 191 -13.37 16.54 11.76
N ASN A 192 -14.65 16.78 11.44
CA ASN A 192 -15.75 15.84 11.65
C ASN A 192 -15.77 14.72 10.57
N GLY A 193 -14.81 14.72 9.64
CA GLY A 193 -14.70 13.72 8.58
C GLY A 193 -14.26 12.35 9.10
N MET A 194 -14.87 11.29 8.56
CA MET A 194 -14.37 9.92 8.76
C MET A 194 -13.14 9.67 7.87
N THR A 195 -11.97 9.68 8.49
CA THR A 195 -10.66 9.59 7.82
C THR A 195 -10.25 8.15 7.51
N LEU A 196 -10.33 7.26 8.50
CA LEU A 196 -10.09 5.83 8.37
C LEU A 196 -11.20 5.08 9.10
N ILE A 197 -11.86 4.17 8.39
CA ILE A 197 -12.95 3.34 8.92
C ILE A 197 -12.53 1.87 8.83
N LYS A 198 -12.80 1.11 9.90
CA LYS A 198 -12.64 -0.35 9.93
C LYS A 198 -14.01 -0.99 10.11
N PHE A 199 -14.49 -1.68 9.08
CA PHE A 199 -15.70 -2.49 9.12
C PHE A 199 -15.35 -3.90 9.60
N LEU A 200 -16.04 -4.37 10.62
CA LEU A 200 -15.93 -5.74 11.12
C LEU A 200 -17.09 -6.57 10.55
N ILE A 201 -16.75 -7.66 9.87
CA ILE A 201 -17.72 -8.54 9.24
C ILE A 201 -17.55 -9.93 9.85
N PRO A 202 -18.61 -10.55 10.39
CA PRO A 202 -18.50 -11.88 11.01
C PRO A 202 -17.93 -12.92 10.04
N ASP A 203 -16.94 -13.69 10.50
CA ASP A 203 -16.27 -14.71 9.69
C ASP A 203 -17.21 -15.83 9.23
N LYS A 204 -18.21 -16.15 10.07
CA LYS A 204 -19.26 -17.15 9.82
C LYS A 204 -20.07 -16.94 8.52
N GLU A 205 -19.99 -15.75 7.91
CA GLU A 205 -20.71 -15.45 6.67
C GLU A 205 -19.88 -15.66 5.39
N ARG A 206 -18.67 -16.26 5.48
CA ARG A 206 -17.75 -16.44 4.34
C ARG A 206 -18.42 -16.96 3.07
N GLU A 207 -19.06 -18.13 3.12
CA GLU A 207 -19.67 -18.75 1.93
C GLU A 207 -20.81 -17.90 1.35
N LYS A 208 -21.62 -17.28 2.21
CA LYS A 208 -22.71 -16.40 1.78
C LYS A 208 -22.15 -15.14 1.10
N CYS A 209 -21.07 -14.59 1.65
CA CYS A 209 -20.35 -13.45 1.08
C CYS A 209 -19.80 -13.80 -0.30
N LEU A 210 -19.03 -14.88 -0.41
CA LEU A 210 -18.41 -15.32 -1.67
C LEU A 210 -19.44 -15.65 -2.76
N ARG A 211 -20.56 -16.30 -2.42
CA ARG A 211 -21.67 -16.52 -3.38
C ARG A 211 -22.29 -15.21 -3.86
N SER A 212 -22.50 -14.27 -2.96
CA SER A 212 -23.07 -12.96 -3.31
C SER A 212 -22.13 -12.18 -4.22
N LEU A 213 -20.83 -12.21 -3.93
CA LEU A 213 -19.79 -11.60 -4.75
C LEU A 213 -19.69 -12.27 -6.13
N ASN A 214 -19.77 -13.60 -6.20
CA ASN A 214 -19.75 -14.32 -7.48
C ASN A 214 -20.91 -13.89 -8.38
N ARG A 215 -22.12 -13.75 -7.82
CA ARG A 215 -23.31 -13.24 -8.55
C ARG A 215 -23.16 -11.80 -9.05
N MET A 216 -22.25 -11.03 -8.46
CA MET A 216 -21.89 -9.68 -8.89
C MET A 216 -20.72 -9.68 -9.88
N ASN A 217 -20.29 -10.85 -10.38
CA ASN A 217 -19.11 -11.04 -11.20
C ASN A 217 -17.81 -10.58 -10.50
N ILE A 218 -17.73 -10.79 -9.18
CA ILE A 218 -16.53 -10.57 -8.36
C ILE A 218 -16.08 -11.93 -7.84
N ASN A 219 -15.19 -12.55 -8.60
CA ASN A 219 -14.70 -13.91 -8.40
C ASN A 219 -13.26 -14.05 -8.95
N PRO A 220 -12.55 -15.16 -8.69
CA PRO A 220 -11.17 -15.32 -9.14
C PRO A 220 -10.98 -15.15 -10.67
N LEU A 221 -11.94 -15.61 -11.50
CA LEU A 221 -11.87 -15.45 -12.97
C LEU A 221 -11.88 -13.99 -13.40
N SER A 222 -12.71 -13.16 -12.76
CA SER A 222 -12.79 -11.73 -13.06
C SER A 222 -11.58 -10.94 -12.55
N LEU A 223 -11.01 -11.32 -11.40
CA LEU A 223 -9.99 -10.55 -10.69
C LEU A 223 -8.54 -10.96 -11.03
N PHE A 224 -8.34 -12.19 -11.48
CA PHE A 224 -7.04 -12.75 -11.81
C PHE A 224 -7.06 -13.30 -13.24
N PRO A 225 -6.36 -12.62 -14.19
CA PRO A 225 -6.43 -12.96 -15.61
C PRO A 225 -5.62 -14.22 -15.97
N ASP A 226 -4.84 -14.76 -15.04
CA ASP A 226 -3.96 -15.89 -15.24
C ASP A 226 -4.57 -17.23 -14.84
N VAL A 227 -3.88 -18.32 -15.19
CA VAL A 227 -4.34 -19.69 -14.91
C VAL A 227 -4.59 -19.93 -13.42
N SER A 228 -3.86 -19.23 -12.54
CA SER A 228 -4.11 -19.25 -11.10
C SER A 228 -5.54 -18.83 -10.75
N GLY A 229 -6.09 -17.80 -11.41
CA GLY A 229 -7.48 -17.38 -11.24
C GLY A 229 -8.48 -18.46 -11.65
N ALA A 230 -8.23 -19.15 -12.77
CA ALA A 230 -9.07 -20.26 -13.20
C ALA A 230 -9.03 -21.45 -12.23
N SER A 231 -7.85 -21.81 -11.73
CA SER A 231 -7.70 -22.86 -10.72
C SER A 231 -8.44 -22.54 -9.44
N GLU A 232 -8.29 -21.32 -8.92
CA GLU A 232 -8.94 -20.88 -7.68
C GLU A 232 -10.46 -20.82 -7.82
N TYR A 233 -10.97 -20.37 -8.98
CA TYR A 233 -12.41 -20.39 -9.26
C TYR A 233 -12.99 -21.81 -9.22
N CYS A 234 -12.32 -22.78 -9.85
CA CYS A 234 -12.76 -24.18 -9.84
C CYS A 234 -12.74 -24.78 -8.43
N ASN A 235 -11.75 -24.41 -7.61
CA ASN A 235 -11.69 -24.84 -6.21
C ASN A 235 -12.89 -24.29 -5.42
N LEU A 236 -13.18 -22.99 -5.51
CA LEU A 236 -14.35 -22.40 -4.83
C LEU A 236 -15.68 -22.99 -5.29
N HIS A 237 -15.81 -23.28 -6.59
CA HIS A 237 -17.01 -23.91 -7.13
C HIS A 237 -17.22 -25.33 -6.59
N SER A 238 -16.13 -26.02 -6.23
CA SER A 238 -16.19 -27.35 -5.60
C SER A 238 -16.38 -27.26 -4.09
N GLU A 239 -15.86 -26.21 -3.45
CA GLU A 239 -15.92 -25.99 -2.00
C GLU A 239 -17.29 -25.47 -1.55
N ILE A 240 -17.89 -24.54 -2.29
CA ILE A 240 -19.08 -23.79 -1.86
C ILE A 240 -20.29 -24.26 -2.65
N GLU A 241 -21.30 -24.75 -1.93
CA GLU A 241 -22.53 -25.22 -2.56
C GLU A 241 -23.29 -24.06 -3.25
N ASN A 242 -23.60 -24.24 -4.54
CA ASN A 242 -24.24 -23.25 -5.40
C ASN A 242 -23.41 -21.95 -5.55
N TYR A 243 -22.10 -22.10 -5.75
CA TYR A 243 -21.19 -20.99 -6.06
C TYR A 243 -21.55 -20.27 -7.35
#